data_AF-A0A5N7WB42-F1
#
_entry.id   AF-A0A5N7WB42-F1
#
_cell.length_a   1.000
_cell.length_b   1.000
_cell.length_c   1.000
_cell.angle_alpha   90.00
_cell.angle_beta   90.00
_cell.angle_gamma   90.00
#
_symmetry.space_group_name_H-M   'P 1'
#
loop_
_entity.id
_entity.type
_entity.pdbx_description
1 polymer ?
#
loop_
_entity_poly.entity_id
_entity_poly.type
_entity_poly.pdbx_seq_one_letter_code
_entity_poly.pdbx_strand_id
1 'polypeptide(L)'
;MSYADKTGAVKAKTAAFGNFIDPDREMVDVPNLSLVEVDLPEYERNGLGRALLKVVRYHFEDIDKHGAEGMSIGANSSRGQMIYADMNPVVVGQTHTEVQEKAPAEVVKALYQRGLPIELVTLGALRHAQFPNIDELVTFIDLYHKRASWMESHPVEVRFANIEAMTGDAAVFDWPRLIPE
;
A
#
# COMPACT_ATOMS: atom_id res chain seq x y z
N MET A 1 28.70 14.95 -2.70
CA MET A 1 27.61 14.04 -2.28
C MET A 1 26.78 13.71 -3.50
N SER A 2 26.82 12.46 -3.94
CA SER A 2 26.03 11.95 -5.05
C SER A 2 24.55 11.83 -4.66
N TYR A 3 23.65 11.67 -5.64
CA TYR A 3 22.24 11.41 -5.37
C TYR A 3 22.05 10.11 -4.55
N ALA A 4 22.95 9.12 -4.70
CA ALA A 4 22.97 7.90 -3.91
C ALA A 4 23.31 8.15 -2.42
N ASP A 5 24.02 9.23 -2.10
CA ASP A 5 24.29 9.64 -0.70
C ASP A 5 23.07 10.29 -0.04
N LYS A 6 22.07 10.72 -0.85
CA LYS A 6 20.83 11.37 -0.41
C LYS A 6 19.62 10.44 -0.41
N THR A 7 19.69 9.30 -1.12
CA THR A 7 18.66 8.25 -1.15
C THR A 7 18.96 7.09 -0.18
N GLY A 8 19.99 7.24 0.66
CA GLY A 8 20.40 6.23 1.65
C GLY A 8 19.27 5.80 2.58
N ALA A 9 19.37 4.57 3.08
CA ALA A 9 18.48 4.10 4.13
C ALA A 9 18.55 5.05 5.33
N VAL A 10 17.40 5.32 5.92
CA VAL A 10 17.30 6.09 7.16
C VAL A 10 17.86 5.23 8.29
N LYS A 11 18.88 5.74 8.98
CA LYS A 11 19.43 5.07 10.17
C LYS A 11 18.39 5.11 11.29
N ALA A 12 18.10 3.96 11.85
CA ALA A 12 17.17 3.83 12.96
C ALA A 12 17.59 2.71 13.91
N LYS A 13 16.94 2.65 15.07
CA LYS A 13 16.98 1.51 15.98
C LYS A 13 15.63 0.82 15.96
N THR A 14 15.58 -0.50 16.07
CA THR A 14 14.31 -1.24 16.11
C THR A 14 13.38 -0.75 17.23
N ALA A 15 13.95 -0.31 18.36
CA ALA A 15 13.20 0.26 19.48
C ALA A 15 12.36 1.51 19.13
N ALA A 16 12.73 2.26 18.07
CA ALA A 16 11.93 3.39 17.59
C ALA A 16 10.60 2.95 16.95
N PHE A 17 10.51 1.68 16.55
CA PHE A 17 9.36 1.06 15.92
C PHE A 17 8.57 0.17 16.89
N GLY A 18 8.90 0.12 18.20
CA GLY A 18 8.11 -0.58 19.21
C GLY A 18 7.62 -1.99 18.80
N ASN A 19 6.32 -2.25 18.96
CA ASN A 19 5.65 -3.50 18.56
C ASN A 19 5.37 -3.63 17.04
N PHE A 20 5.89 -2.73 16.20
CA PHE A 20 5.66 -2.75 14.75
C PHE A 20 6.66 -3.64 14.00
N ILE A 21 7.78 -4.00 14.62
CA ILE A 21 8.71 -5.00 14.08
C ILE A 21 8.39 -6.35 14.70
N ASP A 22 7.87 -7.25 13.88
CA ASP A 22 7.60 -8.64 14.21
C ASP A 22 8.93 -9.42 14.12
N PRO A 23 9.42 -9.99 15.24
CA PRO A 23 10.71 -10.67 15.26
C PRO A 23 10.70 -11.99 14.47
N ASP A 24 9.52 -12.58 14.23
CA ASP A 24 9.38 -13.87 13.56
C ASP A 24 9.25 -13.74 12.04
N ARG A 25 9.08 -12.50 11.54
CA ARG A 25 8.92 -12.22 10.11
C ARG A 25 10.21 -11.66 9.52
N GLU A 26 10.50 -12.10 8.30
CA GLU A 26 11.69 -11.68 7.57
C GLU A 26 11.49 -10.27 6.97
N MET A 27 12.30 -9.31 7.40
CA MET A 27 12.34 -7.97 6.81
C MET A 27 12.93 -8.00 5.40
N VAL A 28 12.42 -7.13 4.54
CA VAL A 28 12.91 -7.00 3.16
C VAL A 28 13.69 -5.71 2.95
N ASP A 29 14.71 -5.78 2.09
CA ASP A 29 15.42 -4.61 1.60
C ASP A 29 14.80 -4.15 0.27
N VAL A 30 14.13 -3.00 0.29
CA VAL A 30 13.54 -2.37 -0.91
C VAL A 30 14.11 -0.96 -1.09
N PRO A 31 14.22 -0.45 -2.33
CA PRO A 31 14.73 0.89 -2.59
C PRO A 31 13.96 1.97 -1.82
N ASN A 32 14.68 2.98 -1.30
CA ASN A 32 14.05 4.07 -0.56
C ASN A 32 13.10 4.87 -1.46
N LEU A 33 11.96 5.29 -0.93
CA LEU A 33 10.93 6.08 -1.61
C LEU A 33 10.26 5.38 -2.81
N SER A 34 10.46 4.08 -3.01
CA SER A 34 9.80 3.35 -4.10
C SER A 34 8.31 3.11 -3.83
N LEU A 35 7.56 2.88 -4.90
CA LEU A 35 6.21 2.37 -4.88
C LEU A 35 6.26 0.84 -4.90
N VAL A 36 5.61 0.21 -3.94
CA VAL A 36 5.65 -1.23 -3.71
C VAL A 36 4.23 -1.76 -3.53
N GLU A 37 3.89 -2.80 -4.27
CA GLU A 37 2.66 -3.56 -4.04
C GLU A 37 2.93 -4.69 -3.06
N VAL A 38 2.05 -4.86 -2.08
CA VAL A 38 2.12 -5.93 -1.09
C VAL A 38 0.77 -6.62 -0.91
N ASP A 39 0.82 -7.89 -0.55
CA ASP A 39 -0.35 -8.64 -0.11
C ASP A 39 -0.67 -8.27 1.34
N LEU A 40 -1.90 -7.85 1.57
CA LEU A 40 -2.46 -7.63 2.91
C LEU A 40 -3.77 -8.40 3.01
N PRO A 41 -3.91 -9.33 3.98
CA PRO A 41 -5.12 -10.14 4.11
C PRO A 41 -6.40 -9.31 4.21
N GLU A 42 -6.37 -8.18 4.92
CA GLU A 42 -7.52 -7.29 5.03
C GLU A 42 -7.85 -6.56 3.72
N TYR A 43 -6.89 -6.26 2.85
CA TYR A 43 -7.18 -5.64 1.55
C TYR A 43 -7.83 -6.66 0.61
N GLU A 44 -7.27 -7.87 0.53
CA GLU A 44 -7.82 -8.96 -0.28
C GLU A 44 -9.24 -9.32 0.17
N ARG A 45 -9.43 -9.56 1.48
CA ARG A 45 -10.74 -9.90 2.07
C ARG A 45 -11.81 -8.84 1.78
N ASN A 46 -11.40 -7.57 1.64
CA ASN A 46 -12.32 -6.46 1.37
C ASN A 46 -12.39 -6.03 -0.09
N GLY A 47 -11.88 -6.87 -1.01
CA GLY A 47 -12.00 -6.69 -2.46
C GLY A 47 -11.13 -5.58 -3.03
N LEU A 48 -10.03 -5.23 -2.36
CA LEU A 48 -9.11 -4.18 -2.80
C LEU A 48 -7.89 -4.73 -3.56
N GLY A 49 -7.67 -6.04 -3.50
CA GLY A 49 -6.48 -6.70 -4.04
C GLY A 49 -5.23 -6.33 -3.24
N ARG A 50 -4.11 -6.11 -3.94
CA ARG A 50 -2.83 -5.73 -3.31
C ARG A 50 -2.83 -4.26 -2.92
N ALA A 51 -2.30 -3.98 -1.73
CA ALA A 51 -2.10 -2.62 -1.26
C ALA A 51 -0.90 -1.97 -1.97
N LEU A 52 -1.07 -0.72 -2.38
CA LEU A 52 -0.01 0.08 -2.99
C LEU A 52 0.59 1.04 -1.96
N LEU A 53 1.86 0.84 -1.64
CA LEU A 53 2.58 1.57 -0.60
C LEU A 53 3.70 2.41 -1.18
N LYS A 54 3.95 3.58 -0.59
CA LYS A 54 5.21 4.32 -0.72
C LYS A 54 6.08 3.99 0.47
N VAL A 55 7.32 3.59 0.21
CA VAL A 55 8.17 3.00 1.26
C VAL A 55 9.30 3.92 1.70
N VAL A 56 9.63 3.88 2.98
CA VAL A 56 10.87 4.43 3.53
C VAL A 56 11.77 3.26 3.89
N ARG A 57 12.99 3.26 3.34
CA ARG A 57 14.01 2.25 3.62
C ARG A 57 14.77 2.62 4.88
N TYR A 58 14.96 1.68 5.79
CA TYR A 58 15.70 1.84 7.03
C TYR A 58 16.91 0.90 7.10
N HIS A 59 17.96 1.35 7.80
CA HIS A 59 19.05 0.51 8.29
C HIS A 59 18.95 0.52 9.82
N PHE A 60 18.59 -0.64 10.37
CA PHE A 60 18.46 -0.85 11.81
C PHE A 60 19.84 -1.13 12.41
N GLU A 61 20.45 -0.12 13.02
CA GLU A 61 21.84 -0.16 13.49
C GLU A 61 22.07 -1.16 14.63
N ASP A 62 21.03 -1.48 15.40
CA ASP A 62 21.06 -2.38 16.55
C ASP A 62 21.00 -3.86 16.18
N ILE A 63 20.54 -4.20 14.97
CA ILE A 63 20.48 -5.57 14.46
C ILE A 63 21.21 -5.74 13.12
N ASP A 64 21.84 -4.66 12.63
CA ASP A 64 22.54 -4.55 11.36
C ASP A 64 21.77 -5.13 10.16
N LYS A 65 20.50 -4.74 10.03
CA LYS A 65 19.60 -5.19 8.95
C LYS A 65 18.91 -4.03 8.26
N HIS A 66 18.57 -4.25 7.00
CA HIS A 66 17.67 -3.36 6.28
C HIS A 66 16.22 -3.83 6.42
N GLY A 67 15.31 -2.86 6.43
CA GLY A 67 13.88 -3.09 6.37
C GLY A 67 13.20 -1.89 5.72
N ALA A 68 11.90 -2.00 5.48
CA ALA A 68 11.12 -0.89 4.96
C ALA A 68 9.77 -0.75 5.64
N GLU A 69 9.36 0.49 5.84
CA GLU A 69 8.02 0.85 6.29
C GLU A 69 7.26 1.43 5.12
N GLY A 70 6.04 0.95 4.87
CA GLY A 70 5.18 1.43 3.81
C GLY A 70 4.02 2.27 4.35
N MET A 71 3.67 3.30 3.58
CA MET A 71 2.45 4.08 3.74
C MET A 71 1.55 3.90 2.52
N SER A 72 0.27 3.61 2.73
CA SER A 72 -0.74 3.50 1.68
C SER A 72 -0.88 4.83 0.94
N ILE A 73 -0.85 4.79 -0.40
CA ILE A 73 -1.00 5.98 -1.24
C ILE A 73 -2.42 6.16 -1.79
N GLY A 74 -3.27 5.13 -1.71
CA GLY A 74 -4.66 5.22 -2.17
C GLY A 74 -5.65 5.60 -1.08
N ALA A 75 -5.18 5.95 0.12
CA ALA A 75 -5.99 6.25 1.30
C ALA A 75 -5.73 7.68 1.81
N ASN A 76 -6.73 8.31 2.44
CA ASN A 76 -6.61 9.66 3.03
C ASN A 76 -5.65 9.72 4.22
N SER A 77 -5.46 8.59 4.89
CA SER A 77 -4.49 8.40 5.96
C SER A 77 -3.81 7.05 5.73
N SER A 78 -2.70 6.82 6.42
CA SER A 78 -2.03 5.51 6.43
C SER A 78 -1.53 5.23 7.82
N ARG A 79 -1.76 4.01 8.29
CA ARG A 79 -0.92 3.48 9.36
C ARG A 79 0.43 3.13 8.72
N GLY A 80 1.54 3.59 9.31
CA GLY A 80 2.85 3.09 8.92
C GLY A 80 2.90 1.59 9.24
N GLN A 81 3.42 0.78 8.33
CA GLN A 81 3.59 -0.65 8.59
C GLN A 81 4.91 -1.16 8.01
N MET A 82 5.57 -2.03 8.77
CA MET A 82 6.73 -2.75 8.28
C MET A 82 6.34 -3.73 7.17
N ILE A 83 7.18 -3.80 6.14
CA ILE A 83 7.02 -4.73 5.02
C ILE A 83 7.91 -5.94 5.26
N TYR A 84 7.31 -7.12 5.11
CA TYR A 84 7.96 -8.41 5.30
C TYR A 84 7.89 -9.27 4.03
N ALA A 85 8.74 -10.28 3.95
CA ALA A 85 8.88 -11.13 2.77
C ALA A 85 7.60 -11.91 2.43
N ASP A 86 6.87 -12.37 3.45
CA ASP A 86 5.60 -13.08 3.34
C ASP A 86 4.44 -12.21 2.80
N MET A 87 4.62 -10.89 2.74
CA MET A 87 3.70 -9.96 2.06
C MET A 87 3.95 -9.89 0.55
N ASN A 88 4.85 -10.72 0.01
CA ASN A 88 5.24 -10.80 -1.39
C ASN A 88 5.51 -9.42 -2.04
N PRO A 89 6.37 -8.56 -1.47
CA PRO A 89 6.55 -7.19 -1.96
C PRO A 89 7.07 -7.13 -3.40
N VAL A 90 6.44 -6.30 -4.23
CA VAL A 90 6.85 -6.06 -5.63
C VAL A 90 7.07 -4.57 -5.83
N VAL A 91 8.31 -4.17 -6.14
CA VAL A 91 8.63 -2.79 -6.51
C VAL A 91 8.08 -2.51 -7.90
N VAL A 92 7.11 -1.60 -8.00
CA VAL A 92 6.45 -1.26 -9.27
C VAL A 92 7.03 -0.02 -9.95
N GLY A 93 7.74 0.82 -9.20
CA GLY A 93 8.49 1.96 -9.73
C GLY A 93 8.98 2.90 -8.63
N GLN A 94 9.77 3.90 -8.98
CA GLN A 94 10.33 4.88 -8.06
C GLN A 94 9.47 6.14 -7.95
N THR A 95 8.71 6.47 -9.00
CA THR A 95 7.84 7.66 -9.05
C THR A 95 6.48 7.32 -9.65
N HIS A 96 5.47 8.14 -9.36
CA HIS A 96 4.15 8.01 -9.96
C HIS A 96 4.20 8.08 -11.49
N THR A 97 4.97 9.02 -12.05
CA THR A 97 5.12 9.18 -13.49
C THR A 97 5.70 7.92 -14.14
N GLU A 98 6.78 7.36 -13.58
CA GLU A 98 7.41 6.14 -14.11
C GLU A 98 6.43 4.95 -14.11
N VAL A 99 5.59 4.83 -13.07
CA VAL A 99 4.58 3.76 -13.02
C VAL A 99 3.49 4.00 -14.05
N GLN A 100 3.00 5.24 -14.17
CA GLN A 100 1.94 5.59 -15.11
C GLN A 100 2.37 5.41 -16.57
N GLU A 101 3.63 5.68 -16.91
CA GLU A 101 4.19 5.48 -18.26
C GLU A 101 4.17 4.02 -18.73
N LYS A 102 4.02 3.06 -17.81
CA LYS A 102 3.90 1.62 -18.13
C LYS A 102 2.49 1.23 -18.58
N ALA A 103 1.50 2.08 -18.32
CA ALA A 103 0.11 1.88 -18.74
C ALA A 103 -0.17 2.59 -20.09
N PRO A 104 -1.22 2.20 -20.82
CA PRO A 104 -1.62 2.91 -22.03
C PRO A 104 -1.95 4.39 -21.75
N ALA A 105 -1.43 5.30 -22.58
CA ALA A 105 -1.51 6.74 -22.35
C ALA A 105 -2.95 7.26 -22.29
N GLU A 106 -3.86 6.65 -23.06
CA GLU A 106 -5.28 6.95 -23.06
C GLU A 106 -5.95 6.63 -21.73
N VAL A 107 -5.51 5.58 -21.02
CA VAL A 107 -6.02 5.23 -19.69
C VAL A 107 -5.61 6.30 -18.69
N VAL A 108 -4.31 6.62 -18.62
CA VAL A 108 -3.77 7.62 -17.68
C VAL A 108 -4.44 8.98 -17.92
N LYS A 109 -4.56 9.38 -19.19
CA LYS A 109 -5.25 10.62 -19.57
C LYS A 109 -6.71 10.62 -19.13
N ALA A 110 -7.44 9.53 -19.36
CA ALA A 110 -8.85 9.43 -18.98
C ALA A 110 -9.04 9.52 -17.46
N LEU A 111 -8.16 8.89 -16.68
CA LEU A 111 -8.19 8.97 -15.21
C LEU A 111 -7.95 10.40 -14.71
N TYR A 112 -6.97 11.13 -15.26
CA TYR A 112 -6.77 12.54 -14.94
C TYR A 112 -7.96 13.41 -15.35
N GLN A 113 -8.59 13.15 -16.51
CA GLN A 113 -9.78 13.87 -16.95
C GLN A 113 -11.00 13.65 -16.04
N ARG A 114 -11.02 12.55 -15.28
CA ARG A 114 -12.01 12.30 -14.22
C ARG A 114 -11.72 13.05 -12.92
N GLY A 115 -10.63 13.83 -12.86
CA GLY A 115 -10.25 14.63 -11.69
C GLY A 115 -9.57 13.83 -10.58
N LEU A 116 -9.12 12.60 -10.87
CA LEU A 116 -8.43 11.77 -9.88
C LEU A 116 -7.05 12.35 -9.54
N PRO A 117 -6.64 12.35 -8.25
CA PRO A 117 -5.30 12.76 -7.85
C PRO A 117 -4.25 11.76 -8.33
N ILE A 118 -2.99 12.20 -8.34
CA ILE A 118 -1.86 11.45 -8.92
C ILE A 118 -1.70 10.04 -8.33
N GLU A 119 -1.97 9.86 -7.04
CA GLU A 119 -1.88 8.58 -6.37
C GLU A 119 -2.96 7.61 -6.88
N LEU A 120 -4.20 8.08 -7.03
CA LEU A 120 -5.31 7.27 -7.56
C LEU A 120 -5.17 7.01 -9.06
N VAL A 121 -4.59 7.94 -9.82
CA VAL A 121 -4.19 7.68 -11.22
C VAL A 121 -3.13 6.58 -11.29
N THR A 122 -2.18 6.57 -10.36
CA THR A 122 -1.13 5.54 -10.29
C THR A 122 -1.72 4.16 -9.95
N LEU A 123 -2.65 4.10 -8.99
CA LEU A 123 -3.41 2.89 -8.69
C LEU A 123 -4.16 2.40 -9.93
N GLY A 124 -4.87 3.31 -10.62
CA GLY A 124 -5.59 2.99 -11.84
C GLY A 124 -4.69 2.47 -12.96
N ALA A 125 -3.53 3.08 -13.15
CA ALA A 125 -2.52 2.65 -14.12
C ALA A 125 -2.00 1.23 -13.84
N LEU A 126 -1.87 0.82 -12.57
CA LEU A 126 -1.47 -0.54 -12.21
C LEU A 126 -2.60 -1.57 -12.38
N ARG A 127 -3.85 -1.13 -12.30
CA ARG A 127 -5.03 -2.00 -12.25
C ARG A 127 -5.81 -2.05 -13.56
N HIS A 128 -5.50 -1.20 -14.54
CA HIS A 128 -6.32 -1.01 -15.73
C HIS A 128 -6.64 -2.30 -16.50
N ALA A 129 -5.68 -3.24 -16.58
CA ALA A 129 -5.85 -4.50 -17.29
C ALA A 129 -6.86 -5.47 -16.62
N GLN A 130 -7.25 -5.20 -15.38
CA GLN A 130 -8.22 -6.00 -14.62
C GLN A 130 -9.67 -5.60 -14.92
N PHE A 131 -9.88 -4.46 -15.59
CA PHE A 131 -11.20 -3.90 -15.86
C PHE A 131 -11.44 -3.77 -17.36
N PRO A 132 -12.66 -4.06 -17.84
CA PRO A 132 -12.98 -4.03 -19.26
C PRO A 132 -13.06 -2.61 -19.84
N ASN A 133 -13.27 -1.59 -18.99
CA ASN A 133 -13.40 -0.20 -19.41
C ASN A 133 -13.02 0.79 -18.28
N ILE A 134 -12.91 2.08 -18.65
CA ILE A 134 -12.54 3.16 -17.73
C ILE A 134 -13.59 3.41 -16.65
N ASP A 135 -14.89 3.23 -16.94
CA ASP A 135 -15.95 3.50 -15.97
C ASP A 135 -15.93 2.50 -14.80
N GLU A 136 -15.74 1.23 -15.10
CA GLU A 136 -15.56 0.18 -14.09
C GLU A 136 -14.27 0.37 -13.31
N LEU A 137 -13.17 0.76 -13.97
CA LEU A 137 -11.92 1.10 -13.30
C LEU A 137 -12.09 2.27 -12.32
N VAL A 138 -12.78 3.34 -12.72
CA VAL A 138 -13.04 4.50 -11.85
C VAL A 138 -13.92 4.11 -10.66
N THR A 139 -14.96 3.30 -10.90
CA THR A 139 -15.82 2.78 -9.84
C THR A 139 -15.02 1.97 -8.82
N PHE A 140 -14.10 1.13 -9.30
CA PHE A 140 -13.17 0.41 -8.41
C PHE A 140 -12.25 1.36 -7.65
N ILE A 141 -11.66 2.36 -8.30
CA ILE A 141 -10.76 3.32 -7.65
C ILE A 141 -11.49 4.08 -6.54
N ASP A 142 -12.73 4.51 -6.76
CA ASP A 142 -13.54 5.20 -5.77
C ASP A 142 -13.86 4.29 -4.57
N LEU A 143 -14.23 3.04 -4.83
CA LEU A 143 -14.46 2.03 -3.79
C LEU A 143 -13.19 1.74 -3.00
N TYR A 144 -12.06 1.54 -3.70
CA TYR A 144 -10.76 1.30 -3.09
C TYR A 144 -10.40 2.47 -2.18
N HIS A 145 -10.49 3.70 -2.69
CA HIS A 145 -10.12 4.89 -1.95
C HIS A 145 -10.92 5.02 -0.66
N LYS A 146 -12.25 4.85 -0.73
CA LYS A 146 -13.14 4.92 0.43
C LYS A 146 -12.81 3.84 1.47
N ARG A 147 -12.72 2.57 1.04
CA ARG A 147 -12.46 1.43 1.94
C ARG A 147 -11.07 1.46 2.53
N ALA A 148 -10.04 1.70 1.73
CA ALA A 148 -8.67 1.84 2.20
C ALA A 148 -8.58 3.00 3.21
N SER A 149 -9.14 4.17 2.89
CA SER A 149 -9.17 5.31 3.83
C SER A 149 -9.81 4.97 5.17
N TRP A 150 -10.91 4.20 5.16
CA TRP A 150 -11.54 3.76 6.40
C TRP A 150 -10.64 2.78 7.17
N MET A 151 -10.13 1.73 6.51
CA MET A 151 -9.28 0.73 7.17
C MET A 151 -8.01 1.34 7.76
N GLU A 152 -7.35 2.21 6.99
CA GLU A 152 -6.12 2.89 7.43
C GLU A 152 -6.37 3.84 8.61
N SER A 153 -7.57 4.41 8.72
CA SER A 153 -7.97 5.27 9.85
C SER A 153 -8.48 4.49 11.07
N HIS A 154 -8.76 3.19 10.93
CA HIS A 154 -9.30 2.34 12.00
C HIS A 154 -8.43 1.09 12.23
N PRO A 155 -7.13 1.27 12.56
CA PRO A 155 -6.18 0.16 12.66
C PRO A 155 -6.52 -0.87 13.75
N VAL A 156 -7.25 -0.46 14.79
CA VAL A 156 -7.70 -1.37 15.86
C VAL A 156 -8.81 -2.31 15.37
N GLU A 157 -9.78 -1.78 14.62
CA GLU A 157 -10.87 -2.59 14.01
C GLU A 157 -10.29 -3.58 13.00
N VAL A 158 -9.35 -3.13 12.17
CA VAL A 158 -8.60 -4.01 11.24
C VAL A 158 -7.86 -5.11 11.99
N ARG A 159 -7.23 -4.80 13.12
CA ARG A 159 -6.54 -5.79 13.93
C ARG A 159 -7.51 -6.84 14.50
N PHE A 160 -8.67 -6.43 15.02
CA PHE A 160 -9.67 -7.38 15.51
C PHE A 160 -10.19 -8.28 14.39
N ALA A 161 -10.55 -7.70 13.24
CA ALA A 161 -11.01 -8.48 12.09
C ALA A 161 -9.94 -9.47 11.59
N ASN A 162 -8.65 -9.11 11.65
CA ASN A 162 -7.56 -10.02 11.29
C ASN A 162 -7.40 -11.16 12.30
N ILE A 163 -7.56 -10.91 13.61
CA ILE A 163 -7.53 -11.96 14.64
C ILE A 163 -8.71 -12.92 14.45
N GLU A 164 -9.92 -12.39 14.24
CA GLU A 164 -11.13 -13.20 14.00
C GLU A 164 -10.98 -14.07 12.74
N ALA A 165 -10.41 -13.51 11.67
CA ALA A 165 -10.11 -14.25 10.44
C ALA A 165 -9.13 -15.41 10.67
N MET A 166 -8.14 -15.27 11.56
CA MET A 166 -7.23 -16.37 11.92
C MET A 166 -7.94 -17.51 12.65
N THR A 167 -9.05 -17.22 13.34
CA THR A 167 -9.87 -18.22 14.04
C THR A 167 -10.97 -18.86 13.17
N GLY A 168 -11.04 -18.50 11.88
CA GLY A 168 -11.98 -19.06 10.91
C GLY A 168 -13.21 -18.20 10.60
N ASP A 169 -13.42 -17.10 11.33
CA ASP A 169 -14.50 -16.14 11.09
C ASP A 169 -14.00 -14.95 10.26
N ALA A 170 -13.54 -15.23 9.03
CA ALA A 170 -13.05 -14.22 8.11
C ALA A 170 -14.21 -13.40 7.50
N ALA A 171 -14.88 -12.57 8.31
CA ALA A 171 -15.93 -11.68 7.83
C ALA A 171 -15.32 -10.49 7.06
N VAL A 172 -15.95 -10.17 5.93
CA VAL A 172 -15.77 -8.88 5.25
C VAL A 172 -16.37 -7.81 6.16
N PHE A 173 -15.80 -6.60 6.17
CA PHE A 173 -16.43 -5.50 6.88
C PHE A 173 -17.84 -5.23 6.34
N ASP A 174 -18.75 -4.83 7.23
CA ASP A 174 -20.10 -4.38 6.88
C ASP A 174 -20.02 -3.00 6.21
N TRP A 175 -19.61 -3.00 4.93
CA TRP A 175 -19.38 -1.79 4.15
C TRP A 175 -20.61 -0.90 4.01
N PRO A 176 -21.83 -1.42 3.76
CA PRO A 176 -23.03 -0.58 3.70
C PRO A 176 -23.27 0.24 4.99
N ARG A 177 -22.91 -0.32 6.16
CA ARG A 177 -23.00 0.38 7.44
C ARG A 177 -21.86 1.38 7.64
N LEU A 178 -20.64 1.02 7.25
CA LEU A 178 -19.44 1.83 7.51
C LEU A 178 -19.25 2.97 6.52
N ILE A 179 -19.62 2.74 5.26
CA ILE A 179 -19.50 3.67 4.14
C ILE A 179 -20.81 3.60 3.34
N PRO A 180 -21.84 4.34 3.78
CA PRO A 180 -23.10 4.43 3.05
C PRO A 180 -22.88 5.03 1.65
N GLU A 181 -23.62 4.53 0.66
CA GLU A 181 -23.59 5.01 -0.73
C GLU A 181 -24.05 6.47 -0.88
#